data_AF-A0A2G2V4A7-F1
#
_entry.id   AF-A0A2G2V4A7-F1
#
_cell.length_a   1.000
_cell.length_b   1.000
_cell.length_c   1.000
_cell.angle_alpha   90.00
_cell.angle_beta   90.00
_cell.angle_gamma   90.00
#
_symmetry.space_group_name_H-M   'P 1'
#
loop_
_entity.id
_entity.type
_entity.pdbx_description
1 polymer ?
#
loop_
_entity_poly.entity_id
_entity_poly.type
_entity_poly.pdbx_seq_one_letter_code
_entity_poly.pdbx_strand_id
1 'polypeptide(L)'
;MSIVLNLARLQGSVTIVKMEEDAKALEEQKCNRMEYLEFLKSCDFIKASSQWQKVQDHLETDERCSRLEKIDLLEIFREYIRDLESEEEEQWKLWVIKDFAAYLAILSNTLGSTAKDLFTDVMNELEKQEKVKELKSKTLLTTVLKENLYSKEMDIKQLQADLATTVRGNDILKYEVQNALDAFSYATLLLKYLELQVLKKDENINQLTNDLQERMKELGVVKAILPKVFQERDFMWEEVKSYSEMNMMLNY
;
A
#
# COMPACT_ATOMS: atom_id res chain seq x y z
N MET A 1 -12.21 13.79 23.90
CA MET A 1 -11.85 12.46 24.46
C MET A 1 -12.59 11.32 23.75
N SER A 2 -13.90 11.42 23.48
CA SER A 2 -14.69 10.35 22.83
C SER A 2 -14.31 10.01 21.39
N ILE A 3 -13.88 10.99 20.57
CA ILE A 3 -13.50 10.74 19.17
C ILE A 3 -12.25 9.85 19.07
N VAL A 4 -11.25 10.10 19.93
CA VAL A 4 -10.00 9.33 19.96
C VAL A 4 -10.25 7.88 20.41
N LEU A 5 -11.12 7.68 21.41
CA LEU A 5 -11.53 6.34 21.86
C LEU A 5 -12.27 5.56 20.78
N ASN A 6 -13.15 6.23 20.02
CA ASN A 6 -13.87 5.59 18.91
C ASN A 6 -12.93 5.22 17.75
N LEU A 7 -11.96 6.08 17.44
CA LEU A 7 -10.97 5.81 16.39
C LEU A 7 -10.08 4.60 16.75
N ALA A 8 -9.61 4.52 17.99
CA ALA A 8 -8.81 3.39 18.49
C ALA A 8 -9.63 2.08 18.48
N ARG A 9 -10.92 2.14 18.81
CA ARG A 9 -11.83 0.99 18.77
C ARG A 9 -12.10 0.51 17.34
N LEU A 10 -12.26 1.45 16.40
CA LEU A 10 -12.42 1.15 14.97
C LEU A 10 -11.15 0.51 14.39
N GLN A 11 -9.98 1.06 14.67
CA GLN A 11 -8.71 0.46 14.23
C GLN A 11 -8.49 -0.92 14.84
N GLY A 12 -8.78 -1.11 16.13
CA GLY A 12 -8.73 -2.44 16.75
C GLY A 12 -9.68 -3.44 16.09
N SER A 13 -10.89 -3.01 15.72
CA SER A 13 -11.87 -3.86 15.04
C SER A 13 -11.43 -4.24 13.62
N VAL A 14 -10.84 -3.29 12.88
CA VAL A 14 -10.30 -3.55 11.53
C VAL A 14 -9.14 -4.54 11.57
N THR A 15 -8.23 -4.41 12.53
CA THR A 15 -7.11 -5.35 12.68
C THR A 15 -7.57 -6.76 13.04
N ILE A 16 -8.59 -6.89 13.90
CA ILE A 16 -9.15 -8.20 14.29
C ILE A 16 -9.80 -8.88 13.07
N VAL A 17 -10.63 -8.16 12.31
CA VAL A 17 -11.27 -8.70 11.09
C VAL A 17 -10.22 -9.13 10.07
N LYS A 18 -9.15 -8.34 9.89
CA LYS A 18 -8.06 -8.68 8.97
C LYS A 18 -7.35 -9.98 9.39
N MET A 19 -7.04 -10.14 10.67
CA MET A 19 -6.43 -11.36 11.20
C MET A 19 -7.34 -12.60 11.06
N GLU A 20 -8.66 -12.42 11.21
CA GLU A 20 -9.64 -13.50 11.07
C GLU A 20 -9.84 -13.93 9.61
N GLU A 21 -9.84 -12.98 8.67
CA GLU A 21 -9.84 -13.26 7.23
C GLU A 21 -8.58 -14.02 6.81
N ASP A 22 -7.40 -13.57 7.25
CA ASP A 22 -6.12 -14.21 6.93
C ASP A 22 -6.03 -15.63 7.52
N ALA A 23 -6.58 -15.85 8.73
CA ALA A 23 -6.65 -17.17 9.36
C ALA A 23 -7.60 -18.12 8.61
N LYS A 24 -8.74 -17.62 8.13
CA LYS A 24 -9.70 -18.40 7.37
C LYS A 24 -9.16 -18.78 5.98
N ALA A 25 -8.50 -17.85 5.30
CA ALA A 25 -7.84 -18.11 4.02
C ALA A 25 -6.74 -19.17 4.15
N LEU A 26 -5.96 -19.12 5.24
CA LEU A 26 -4.92 -20.12 5.51
C LEU A 26 -5.50 -21.51 5.77
N GLU A 27 -6.62 -21.60 6.49
CA GLU A 27 -7.26 -22.89 6.78
C GLU A 27 -7.92 -23.50 5.54
N GLU A 28 -8.53 -22.66 4.70
CA GLU A 28 -9.07 -23.07 3.39
C GLU A 28 -7.95 -23.58 2.46
N GLN A 29 -6.79 -22.92 2.44
CA GLN A 29 -5.62 -23.39 1.70
C GLN A 29 -5.15 -24.78 2.17
N LYS A 30 -5.13 -25.04 3.49
CA LYS A 30 -4.79 -26.37 4.02
C LYS A 30 -5.81 -27.44 3.64
N CYS A 31 -7.11 -27.12 3.70
CA CYS A 31 -8.16 -28.04 3.29
C CYS A 31 -8.03 -28.37 1.79
N ASN A 32 -7.85 -27.37 0.94
CA ASN A 32 -7.66 -27.55 -0.50
C ASN A 32 -6.43 -28.41 -0.81
N ARG A 33 -5.32 -28.20 -0.08
CA ARG A 33 -4.11 -29.02 -0.20
C ARG A 33 -4.37 -30.49 0.16
N MET A 34 -5.08 -30.74 1.25
CA MET A 34 -5.38 -32.10 1.70
C MET A 34 -6.31 -32.83 0.72
N GLU A 35 -7.34 -32.15 0.22
CA GLU A 35 -8.27 -32.70 -0.77
C GLU A 35 -7.57 -33.08 -2.08
N TYR A 36 -6.61 -32.25 -2.53
CA TYR A 36 -5.80 -32.55 -3.71
C TYR A 36 -4.81 -33.69 -3.46
N LEU A 37 -4.21 -33.79 -2.28
CA LEU A 37 -3.35 -34.93 -1.94
C LEU A 37 -4.14 -36.24 -1.93
N GLU A 38 -5.34 -36.25 -1.37
CA GLU A 38 -6.21 -37.42 -1.35
C GLU A 38 -6.65 -37.83 -2.76
N PHE A 39 -6.87 -36.85 -3.64
CA PHE A 39 -7.08 -37.09 -5.07
C PHE A 39 -5.88 -37.81 -5.71
N LEU A 40 -4.66 -37.30 -5.49
CA LEU A 40 -3.45 -37.93 -6.03
C LEU A 40 -3.27 -39.38 -5.55
N LYS A 41 -3.61 -39.66 -4.30
CA LYS A 41 -3.61 -41.04 -3.76
C LYS A 41 -4.65 -41.95 -4.42
N SER A 42 -5.79 -41.41 -4.80
CA SER A 42 -6.83 -42.15 -5.53
C SER A 42 -6.48 -42.43 -7.00
N CYS A 43 -5.37 -41.86 -7.50
CA CYS A 43 -4.96 -41.99 -8.89
C CYS A 43 -3.99 -43.17 -9.08
N ASP A 44 -4.50 -44.31 -9.53
CA ASP A 44 -3.70 -45.54 -9.77
C ASP A 44 -2.65 -45.41 -10.90
N PHE A 45 -2.77 -44.39 -11.73
CA PHE A 45 -1.85 -44.14 -12.85
C PHE A 45 -0.58 -43.39 -12.43
N ILE A 46 -0.55 -42.80 -11.23
CA ILE A 46 0.61 -42.09 -10.71
C ILE A 46 1.56 -43.10 -10.03
N LYS A 47 2.83 -43.03 -10.40
CA LYS A 47 3.94 -43.84 -9.87
C LYS A 47 5.09 -42.94 -9.45
N ALA A 48 6.02 -43.44 -8.65
CA ALA A 48 7.25 -42.75 -8.25
C ALA A 48 8.05 -42.17 -9.44
N SER A 49 8.02 -42.84 -10.61
CA SER A 49 8.68 -42.35 -11.84
C SER A 49 7.85 -41.38 -12.69
N SER A 50 6.68 -40.96 -12.22
CA SER A 50 5.77 -40.12 -13.00
C SER A 50 6.26 -38.69 -13.11
N GLN A 51 6.24 -38.17 -14.32
CA GLN A 51 6.61 -36.78 -14.58
C GLN A 51 5.35 -35.94 -14.67
N TRP A 52 5.35 -34.79 -14.00
CA TRP A 52 4.23 -33.84 -14.02
C TRP A 52 3.71 -33.58 -15.44
N GLN A 53 4.61 -33.33 -16.38
CA GLN A 53 4.28 -33.00 -17.77
C GLN A 53 3.51 -34.09 -18.52
N LYS A 54 3.50 -35.33 -18.03
CA LYS A 54 2.74 -36.46 -18.62
C LYS A 54 1.39 -36.69 -17.96
N VAL A 55 1.22 -36.23 -16.73
CA VAL A 55 0.00 -36.43 -15.94
C VAL A 55 -0.81 -35.15 -15.80
N GLN A 56 -0.22 -34.00 -16.11
CA GLN A 56 -0.83 -32.67 -15.98
C GLN A 56 -2.17 -32.59 -16.70
N ASP A 57 -2.26 -33.03 -17.96
CA ASP A 57 -3.51 -32.95 -18.75
C ASP A 57 -4.65 -33.78 -18.17
N HIS A 58 -4.33 -34.87 -17.43
CA HIS A 58 -5.31 -35.72 -16.75
C HIS A 58 -5.66 -35.23 -15.34
N LEU A 59 -4.80 -34.43 -14.72
CA LEU A 59 -5.01 -33.85 -13.40
C LEU A 59 -5.73 -32.50 -13.50
N GLU A 60 -5.43 -31.68 -14.51
CA GLU A 60 -6.06 -30.37 -14.75
C GLU A 60 -7.56 -30.47 -15.12
N THR A 61 -8.06 -31.66 -15.46
CA THR A 61 -9.50 -31.89 -15.68
C THR A 61 -10.32 -31.95 -14.39
N ASP A 62 -9.69 -32.05 -13.20
CA ASP A 62 -10.39 -32.10 -11.92
C ASP A 62 -10.66 -30.70 -11.34
N GLU A 63 -11.87 -30.50 -10.80
CA GLU A 63 -12.31 -29.21 -10.23
C GLU A 63 -11.42 -28.75 -9.05
N ARG A 64 -10.83 -29.68 -8.29
CA ARG A 64 -9.96 -29.39 -7.13
C ARG A 64 -8.67 -28.69 -7.56
N CYS A 65 -8.21 -28.90 -8.80
CA CYS A 65 -7.04 -28.19 -9.35
C CYS A 65 -7.31 -26.70 -9.59
N SER A 66 -8.57 -26.32 -9.82
CA SER A 66 -8.94 -24.91 -10.03
C SER A 66 -8.91 -24.09 -8.74
N ARG A 67 -8.90 -24.75 -7.56
CA ARG A 67 -8.90 -24.11 -6.24
C ARG A 67 -7.50 -23.78 -5.71
N LEU A 68 -6.45 -24.19 -6.43
CA LEU A 68 -5.05 -24.03 -6.03
C LEU A 68 -4.27 -23.27 -7.10
N GLU A 69 -3.24 -22.56 -6.67
CA GLU A 69 -2.30 -21.95 -7.60
C GLU A 69 -1.45 -23.02 -8.30
N LYS A 70 -0.99 -22.74 -9.53
CA LYS A 70 -0.12 -23.67 -10.28
C LYS A 70 1.15 -24.07 -9.54
N ILE A 71 1.67 -23.17 -8.70
CA ILE A 71 2.85 -23.41 -7.88
C ILE A 71 2.53 -24.43 -6.79
N ASP A 72 1.42 -24.24 -6.09
CA ASP A 72 0.96 -25.14 -5.01
C ASP A 72 0.66 -26.54 -5.55
N LEU A 73 0.04 -26.66 -6.73
CA LEU A 73 -0.24 -27.94 -7.39
C LEU A 73 1.04 -28.74 -7.67
N LEU A 74 2.05 -28.06 -8.22
CA LEU A 74 3.35 -28.64 -8.52
C LEU A 74 4.10 -29.06 -7.25
N GLU A 75 3.97 -28.28 -6.18
CA GLU A 75 4.59 -28.58 -4.89
C GLU A 75 3.99 -29.84 -4.27
N ILE A 76 2.65 -29.93 -4.21
CA ILE A 76 1.93 -31.08 -3.65
C ILE A 76 2.21 -32.35 -4.46
N PHE A 77 2.22 -32.26 -5.79
CA PHE A 77 2.56 -33.39 -6.64
C PHE A 77 3.99 -33.88 -6.42
N ARG A 78 4.96 -32.96 -6.36
CA ARG A 78 6.37 -33.30 -6.13
C ARG A 78 6.59 -33.96 -4.77
N GLU A 79 5.89 -33.46 -3.75
CA GLU A 79 5.88 -34.06 -2.42
C GLU A 79 5.33 -35.48 -2.43
N TYR A 80 4.18 -35.71 -3.09
CA TYR A 80 3.61 -37.05 -3.24
C TYR A 80 4.53 -38.03 -3.98
N ILE A 81 5.19 -37.59 -5.07
CA ILE A 81 6.15 -38.42 -5.80
C ILE A 81 7.34 -38.82 -4.93
N ARG A 82 7.87 -37.89 -4.13
CA ARG A 82 8.97 -38.15 -3.20
C ARG A 82 8.58 -39.19 -2.13
N ASP A 83 7.35 -39.12 -1.64
CA ASP A 83 6.84 -40.11 -0.67
C ASP A 83 6.71 -41.50 -1.31
N LEU A 84 6.22 -41.58 -2.55
CA LEU A 84 6.17 -42.82 -3.33
C LEU A 84 7.58 -43.39 -3.63
N GLU A 85 8.54 -42.55 -4.00
CA GLU A 85 9.94 -42.95 -4.22
C GLU A 85 10.55 -43.55 -2.95
N SER A 86 10.28 -42.93 -1.80
CA SER A 86 10.74 -43.42 -0.50
C SER A 86 10.15 -44.79 -0.16
N GLU A 87 8.86 -44.99 -0.42
CA GLU A 87 8.18 -46.25 -0.13
C GLU A 87 8.65 -47.39 -1.07
N GLU A 88 8.87 -47.10 -2.35
CA GLU A 88 9.47 -48.06 -3.29
C GLU A 88 10.93 -48.42 -2.92
N GLU A 89 11.73 -47.46 -2.46
CA GLU A 89 13.10 -47.70 -2.00
C GLU A 89 13.13 -48.63 -0.78
N GLU A 90 12.24 -48.41 0.19
CA GLU A 90 12.10 -49.29 1.36
C GLU A 90 11.71 -50.72 0.96
N GLN A 91 10.76 -50.86 0.03
CA GLN A 91 10.37 -52.16 -0.53
C GLN A 91 11.54 -52.85 -1.23
N TRP A 92 12.31 -52.10 -2.03
CA TRP A 92 13.49 -52.64 -2.71
C TRP A 92 14.57 -53.10 -1.72
N LYS A 93 14.84 -52.32 -0.66
CA LYS A 93 15.76 -52.71 0.43
C LYS A 93 15.31 -54.03 1.07
N LEU A 94 14.02 -54.17 1.38
CA LEU A 94 13.47 -55.39 1.96
C LEU A 94 13.60 -56.60 1.01
N TRP A 95 13.34 -56.40 -0.28
CA TRP A 95 13.49 -57.42 -1.31
C TRP A 95 14.95 -57.88 -1.45
N VAL A 96 15.89 -56.94 -1.52
CA VAL A 96 17.33 -57.23 -1.57
C VAL A 96 17.77 -58.01 -0.33
N ILE A 97 17.35 -57.62 0.87
CA ILE A 97 17.67 -58.34 2.11
C ILE A 97 17.11 -59.77 2.08
N LYS A 98 15.87 -59.96 1.61
CA LYS A 98 15.23 -61.29 1.52
C LYS A 98 15.93 -62.21 0.52
N ASP A 99 16.24 -61.73 -0.69
CA ASP A 99 16.93 -62.51 -1.71
C ASP A 99 18.38 -62.84 -1.28
N PHE A 100 19.03 -61.89 -0.62
CA PHE A 100 20.36 -62.09 -0.05
C PHE A 100 20.35 -63.14 1.08
N ALA A 101 19.35 -63.12 1.96
CA ALA A 101 19.19 -64.13 3.01
C ALA A 101 18.95 -65.54 2.45
N ALA A 102 18.16 -65.65 1.37
CA ALA A 102 17.94 -66.93 0.67
C ALA A 102 19.23 -67.46 0.03
N TYR A 103 20.01 -66.57 -0.60
CA TYR A 103 21.33 -66.90 -1.14
C TYR A 103 22.31 -67.38 -0.05
N LEU A 104 22.35 -66.71 1.11
CA LEU A 104 23.18 -67.08 2.24
C LEU A 104 22.83 -68.45 2.85
N ALA A 105 21.54 -68.80 2.94
CA ALA A 105 21.11 -70.09 3.48
C ALA A 105 21.66 -71.25 2.63
N ILE A 106 21.70 -71.07 1.31
CA ILE A 106 22.28 -72.04 0.37
C ILE A 106 23.81 -72.06 0.55
N LEU A 107 24.47 -70.90 0.55
CA LEU A 107 25.93 -70.79 0.62
C LEU A 107 26.51 -71.36 1.93
N SER A 108 25.87 -71.09 3.07
CA SER A 108 26.30 -71.51 4.41
C SER A 108 26.30 -73.03 4.59
N ASN A 109 25.36 -73.72 3.93
CA ASN A 109 25.30 -75.19 3.91
C ASN A 109 26.49 -75.83 3.16
N THR A 110 27.20 -75.05 2.33
CA THR A 110 28.33 -75.49 1.50
C THR A 110 29.70 -74.94 1.90
N LEU A 111 29.79 -73.73 2.47
CA LEU A 111 31.06 -73.00 2.68
C LEU A 111 31.42 -72.64 4.14
N GLY A 112 30.58 -72.96 5.12
CA GLY A 112 30.93 -72.80 6.55
C GLY A 112 31.08 -71.35 7.05
N SER A 113 31.73 -71.17 8.22
CA SER A 113 31.78 -69.90 8.97
C SER A 113 32.52 -68.75 8.27
N THR A 114 33.47 -69.05 7.39
CA THR A 114 34.27 -68.03 6.68
C THR A 114 33.43 -67.13 5.78
N ALA A 115 32.36 -67.66 5.17
CA ALA A 115 31.45 -66.85 4.36
C ALA A 115 30.61 -65.87 5.20
N LYS A 116 30.34 -66.21 6.46
CA LYS A 116 29.55 -65.39 7.40
C LYS A 116 30.35 -64.19 7.93
N ASP A 117 31.64 -64.38 8.19
CA ASP A 117 32.51 -63.31 8.68
C ASP A 117 32.73 -62.23 7.60
N LEU A 118 33.04 -62.65 6.37
CA LEU A 118 33.15 -61.74 5.22
C LEU A 118 31.85 -60.96 4.94
N PHE A 119 30.69 -61.59 5.15
CA PHE A 119 29.41 -60.91 5.01
C PHE A 119 29.21 -59.83 6.08
N THR A 120 29.54 -60.15 7.33
CA THR A 120 29.44 -59.22 8.44
C THR A 120 30.33 -58.00 8.18
N ASP A 121 31.53 -58.21 7.65
CA ASP A 121 32.43 -57.14 7.23
C ASP A 121 31.84 -56.28 6.10
N VAL A 122 31.23 -56.89 5.09
CA VAL A 122 30.58 -56.17 3.97
C VAL A 122 29.38 -55.35 4.45
N MET A 123 28.55 -55.88 5.35
CA MET A 123 27.41 -55.13 5.92
C MET A 123 27.87 -53.97 6.79
N ASN A 124 28.88 -54.20 7.64
CA ASN A 124 29.46 -53.15 8.47
C ASN A 124 30.06 -52.03 7.61
N GLU A 125 30.72 -52.34 6.50
CA GLU A 125 31.25 -51.33 5.57
C GLU A 125 30.12 -50.61 4.82
N LEU A 126 29.04 -51.30 4.41
CA LEU A 126 27.88 -50.67 3.77
C LEU A 126 27.17 -49.69 4.72
N GLU A 127 26.92 -50.09 5.97
CA GLU A 127 26.34 -49.24 7.01
C GLU A 127 27.22 -48.01 7.28
N LYS A 128 28.55 -48.21 7.29
CA LYS A 128 29.51 -47.11 7.43
C LYS A 128 29.47 -46.16 6.23
N GLN A 129 29.36 -46.67 5.00
CA GLN A 129 29.22 -45.84 3.80
C GLN A 129 27.93 -45.03 3.81
N GLU A 130 26.82 -45.60 4.28
CA GLU A 130 25.54 -44.90 4.45
C GLU A 130 25.65 -43.76 5.48
N LYS A 131 26.19 -44.04 6.67
CA LYS A 131 26.46 -43.01 7.69
C LYS A 131 27.36 -41.90 7.16
N VAL A 132 28.37 -42.23 6.34
CA VAL A 132 29.25 -41.24 5.71
C VAL A 132 28.47 -40.36 4.71
N LYS A 133 27.57 -40.95 3.90
CA LYS A 133 26.72 -40.17 2.98
C LYS A 133 25.76 -39.27 3.74
N GLU A 134 25.13 -39.76 4.80
CA GLU A 134 24.24 -38.99 5.68
C GLU A 134 24.98 -37.83 6.35
N LEU A 135 26.17 -38.08 6.89
CA LEU A 135 26.99 -37.02 7.49
C LEU A 135 27.39 -35.96 6.46
N LYS A 136 27.72 -36.37 5.23
CA LYS A 136 28.03 -35.44 4.13
C LYS A 136 26.81 -34.59 3.75
N SER A 137 25.64 -35.19 3.56
CA SER A 137 24.41 -34.46 3.22
C SER A 137 24.02 -33.48 4.33
N LYS A 138 24.07 -33.92 5.60
CA LYS A 138 23.83 -33.06 6.77
C LYS A 138 24.80 -31.89 6.86
N THR A 139 26.08 -32.13 6.56
CA THR A 139 27.11 -31.08 6.55
C THR A 139 26.82 -30.05 5.46
N LEU A 140 26.55 -30.50 4.23
CA LEU A 140 26.21 -29.61 3.11
C LEU A 140 24.93 -28.81 3.38
N LEU A 141 23.89 -29.45 3.94
CA LEU A 141 22.67 -28.74 4.33
C LEU A 141 22.96 -27.67 5.38
N THR A 142 23.78 -27.99 6.38
CA THR A 142 24.17 -27.04 7.44
C THR A 142 24.94 -25.85 6.87
N THR A 143 25.84 -26.05 5.91
CA THR A 143 26.59 -24.95 5.28
C THR A 143 25.67 -24.05 4.46
N VAL A 144 24.81 -24.62 3.62
CA VAL A 144 23.85 -23.86 2.80
C VAL A 144 22.88 -23.06 3.68
N LEU A 145 22.38 -23.64 4.76
CA LEU A 145 21.51 -22.92 5.70
C LEU A 145 22.23 -21.75 6.38
N LYS A 146 23.50 -21.92 6.77
CA LYS A 146 24.31 -20.84 7.35
C LYS A 146 24.54 -19.69 6.36
N GLU A 147 24.88 -20.00 5.11
CA GLU A 147 25.07 -19.01 4.04
C GLU A 147 23.77 -18.24 3.77
N ASN A 148 22.64 -18.94 3.64
CA ASN A 148 21.33 -18.33 3.45
C ASN A 148 20.92 -17.43 4.63
N LEU A 149 21.18 -17.86 5.87
CA LEU A 149 20.91 -17.05 7.06
C LEU A 149 21.76 -15.79 7.07
N TYR A 150 23.05 -15.89 6.73
CA TYR A 150 23.96 -14.75 6.68
C TYR A 150 23.55 -13.73 5.59
N SER A 151 23.18 -14.22 4.40
CA SER A 151 22.65 -13.36 3.32
C SER A 151 21.42 -12.58 3.78
N LYS A 152 20.43 -13.28 4.36
CA LYS A 152 19.21 -12.63 4.88
C LYS A 152 19.51 -11.63 6.00
N GLU A 153 20.49 -11.91 6.86
CA GLU A 153 20.91 -10.98 7.91
C GLU A 153 21.49 -9.69 7.32
N MET A 154 22.26 -9.78 6.23
CA MET A 154 22.78 -8.60 5.54
C MET A 154 21.67 -7.78 4.88
N ASP A 155 20.71 -8.43 4.22
CA ASP A 155 19.55 -7.74 3.62
C ASP A 155 18.74 -6.98 4.68
N ILE A 156 18.50 -7.61 5.85
CA ILE A 156 17.81 -6.96 6.98
C ILE A 156 18.58 -5.72 7.44
N LYS A 157 19.92 -5.79 7.57
CA LYS A 157 20.74 -4.64 7.97
C LYS A 157 20.68 -3.51 6.96
N GLN A 158 20.70 -3.83 5.66
CA GLN A 158 20.58 -2.83 4.60
C GLN A 158 19.19 -2.15 4.65
N LEU A 159 18.12 -2.94 4.75
CA LEU A 159 16.75 -2.42 4.89
C LEU A 159 16.59 -1.54 6.14
N GLN A 160 17.22 -1.91 7.26
CA GLN A 160 17.22 -1.08 8.47
C GLN A 160 17.91 0.27 8.24
N ALA A 161 19.02 0.30 7.48
CA ALA A 161 19.71 1.53 7.14
C ALA A 161 18.86 2.42 6.23
N ASP A 162 18.25 1.85 5.18
CA ASP A 162 17.39 2.57 4.23
C ASP A 162 16.11 3.10 4.89
N LEU A 163 15.54 2.34 5.84
CA LEU A 163 14.43 2.81 6.65
C LEU A 163 14.86 3.99 7.54
N ALA A 164 16.04 3.93 8.17
CA ALA A 164 16.53 5.01 9.01
C ALA A 164 16.80 6.31 8.23
N THR A 165 17.31 6.22 7.00
CA THR A 165 17.49 7.39 6.12
C THR A 165 16.14 7.96 5.69
N THR A 166 15.18 7.10 5.33
CA THR A 166 13.82 7.50 4.95
C THR A 166 13.07 8.19 6.10
N VAL A 167 13.12 7.63 7.31
CA VAL A 167 12.51 8.21 8.51
C VAL A 167 13.08 9.60 8.80
N ARG A 168 14.41 9.74 8.72
CA ARG A 168 15.05 11.05 8.89
C ARG A 168 14.62 12.05 7.82
N GLY A 169 14.48 11.62 6.57
CA GLY A 169 13.94 12.45 5.48
C GLY A 169 12.51 12.92 5.75
N ASN A 170 11.65 12.03 6.24
CA ASN A 170 10.27 12.37 6.61
C ASN A 170 10.20 13.39 7.75
N ASP A 171 11.08 13.30 8.74
CA ASP A 171 11.13 14.29 9.83
C ASP A 171 11.50 15.69 9.32
N ILE A 172 12.43 15.78 8.35
CA ILE A 172 12.81 17.04 7.69
C ILE A 172 11.61 17.60 6.91
N LEU A 173 10.97 16.78 6.08
CA LEU A 173 9.80 17.21 5.30
C LEU A 173 8.66 17.66 6.19
N LYS A 174 8.41 16.96 7.31
CA LYS A 174 7.40 17.35 8.30
C LYS A 174 7.70 18.73 8.90
N TYR A 175 8.97 19.02 9.19
CA TYR A 175 9.38 20.34 9.66
C TYR A 175 9.17 21.43 8.60
N GLU A 176 9.54 21.18 7.35
CA GLU A 176 9.34 22.13 6.24
C GLU A 176 7.86 22.43 5.99
N VAL A 177 7.00 21.39 6.00
CA VAL A 177 5.55 21.53 5.88
C VAL A 177 4.98 22.38 7.01
N GLN A 178 5.41 22.16 8.26
CA GLN A 178 4.96 22.95 9.40
C GLN A 178 5.39 24.42 9.26
N ASN A 179 6.63 24.68 8.85
CA ASN A 179 7.13 26.03 8.62
C ASN A 179 6.33 26.76 7.52
N ALA A 180 6.00 26.07 6.42
CA ALA A 180 5.16 26.62 5.37
C ALA A 180 3.73 26.92 5.86
N LEU A 181 3.16 26.05 6.70
CA LEU A 181 1.84 26.22 7.30
C LEU A 181 1.80 27.42 8.25
N ASP A 182 2.86 27.64 9.03
CA ASP A 182 2.98 28.78 9.93
C ASP A 182 3.09 30.09 9.14
N ALA A 183 3.87 30.10 8.06
CA ALA A 183 3.97 31.25 7.13
C ALA A 183 2.62 31.55 6.47
N PHE A 184 1.88 30.52 6.04
CA PHE A 184 0.54 30.67 5.49
C PHE A 184 -0.44 31.25 6.52
N SER A 185 -0.35 30.80 7.78
CA SER A 185 -1.17 31.31 8.87
C SER A 185 -0.92 32.81 9.10
N TYR A 186 0.35 33.24 9.08
CA TYR A 186 0.71 34.65 9.15
C TYR A 186 0.16 35.46 7.96
N ALA A 187 0.33 34.96 6.74
CA ALA A 187 -0.18 35.62 5.54
C ALA A 187 -1.72 35.76 5.56
N THR A 188 -2.42 34.74 6.06
CA THR A 188 -3.88 34.75 6.22
C THR A 188 -4.34 35.83 7.20
N LEU A 189 -3.62 36.03 8.30
CA LEU A 189 -3.90 37.11 9.25
C LEU A 189 -3.69 38.49 8.63
N LEU A 190 -2.59 38.66 7.88
CA LEU A 190 -2.29 39.91 7.18
C LEU A 190 -3.36 40.23 6.12
N LEU A 191 -3.81 39.23 5.36
CA LEU A 191 -4.88 39.38 4.39
C LEU A 191 -6.16 39.89 5.06
N LYS A 192 -6.58 39.26 6.15
CA LYS A 192 -7.79 39.65 6.89
C LYS A 192 -7.73 41.08 7.43
N TYR A 193 -6.55 41.53 7.86
CA TYR A 193 -6.33 42.92 8.26
C TYR A 193 -6.50 43.90 7.08
N LEU A 194 -5.94 43.56 5.91
CA LEU A 194 -6.06 44.38 4.71
C LEU A 194 -7.51 44.41 4.19
N GLU A 195 -8.22 43.30 4.21
CA GLU A 195 -9.65 43.23 3.87
C GLU A 195 -10.49 44.19 4.71
N LEU A 196 -10.26 44.24 6.03
CA LEU A 196 -10.94 45.18 6.92
C LEU A 196 -10.62 46.64 6.58
N GLN A 197 -9.38 46.95 6.21
CA GLN A 197 -9.04 48.30 5.77
C GLN A 197 -9.73 48.69 4.47
N VAL A 198 -9.83 47.77 3.51
CA VAL A 198 -10.52 48.00 2.23
C VAL A 198 -12.00 48.28 2.49
N LEU A 199 -12.68 47.44 3.28
CA LEU A 199 -14.09 47.66 3.64
C LEU A 199 -14.33 49.03 4.28
N LYS A 200 -13.42 49.48 5.17
CA LYS A 200 -13.53 50.80 5.79
C LYS A 200 -13.38 51.92 4.76
N LYS A 201 -12.48 51.77 3.79
CA LYS A 201 -12.31 52.77 2.72
C LYS A 201 -13.50 52.78 1.76
N ASP A 202 -14.07 51.63 1.44
CA ASP A 202 -15.28 51.53 0.60
C ASP A 202 -16.45 52.26 1.25
N GLU A 203 -16.66 52.10 2.56
CA GLU A 203 -17.68 52.83 3.30
C GLU A 203 -17.48 54.36 3.20
N ASN A 204 -16.25 54.83 3.39
CA ASN A 204 -15.93 56.25 3.24
C ASN A 204 -16.18 56.75 1.80
N ILE A 205 -15.81 55.97 0.79
CA ILE A 205 -16.05 56.29 -0.62
C ILE A 205 -17.56 56.40 -0.91
N ASN A 206 -18.36 55.50 -0.36
CA ASN A 206 -19.82 55.52 -0.50
C ASN A 206 -20.42 56.79 0.11
N GLN A 207 -19.97 57.19 1.31
CA GLN A 207 -20.40 58.45 1.94
C GLN A 207 -20.06 59.67 1.08
N LEU A 208 -18.79 59.80 0.66
CA LEU A 208 -18.35 60.89 -0.23
C LEU A 208 -19.13 60.94 -1.55
N THR A 209 -19.46 59.78 -2.11
CA THR A 209 -20.26 59.68 -3.34
C THR A 209 -21.67 60.21 -3.13
N ASN A 210 -22.31 59.87 -2.00
CA ASN A 210 -23.63 60.37 -1.65
C ASN A 210 -23.62 61.90 -1.44
N ASP A 211 -22.65 62.41 -0.69
CA ASP A 211 -22.49 63.85 -0.44
C ASP A 211 -22.29 64.63 -1.75
N LEU A 212 -21.45 64.12 -2.66
CA LEU A 212 -21.24 64.71 -3.98
C LEU A 212 -22.52 64.70 -4.81
N GLN A 213 -23.30 63.61 -4.78
CA GLN A 213 -24.59 63.55 -5.47
C GLN A 213 -25.58 64.58 -4.91
N GLU A 214 -25.61 64.79 -3.60
CA GLU A 214 -26.46 65.81 -2.97
C GLU A 214 -26.04 67.22 -3.40
N ARG A 215 -24.74 67.55 -3.32
CA ARG A 215 -24.21 68.85 -3.79
C ARG A 215 -24.46 69.08 -5.28
N MET A 216 -24.37 68.04 -6.11
CA MET A 216 -24.74 68.13 -7.53
C MET A 216 -26.22 68.47 -7.73
N LYS A 217 -27.13 67.91 -6.92
CA LYS A 217 -28.57 68.24 -6.99
C LYS A 217 -28.81 69.69 -6.58
N GLU A 218 -28.22 70.16 -5.48
CA GLU A 218 -28.32 71.55 -5.03
C GLU A 218 -27.81 72.52 -6.10
N LEU A 219 -26.64 72.23 -6.69
CA LEU A 219 -26.09 73.03 -7.79
C LEU A 219 -27.02 73.07 -9.00
N GLY A 220 -27.67 71.95 -9.33
CA GLY A 220 -28.70 71.88 -10.38
C GLY A 220 -29.87 72.83 -10.11
N VAL A 221 -30.36 72.87 -8.86
CA VAL A 221 -31.41 73.80 -8.43
C VAL A 221 -30.95 75.26 -8.57
N VAL A 222 -29.75 75.59 -8.06
CA VAL A 222 -29.19 76.95 -8.17
C VAL A 222 -29.04 77.37 -9.63
N LYS A 223 -28.52 76.48 -10.48
CA LYS A 223 -28.33 76.72 -11.92
C LYS A 223 -29.67 76.95 -12.65
N ALA A 224 -30.78 76.38 -12.16
CA ALA A 224 -32.12 76.61 -12.70
C ALA A 224 -32.73 77.95 -12.23
N ILE A 225 -32.41 78.41 -11.02
CA ILE A 225 -32.88 79.68 -10.46
C ILE A 225 -32.11 80.87 -11.05
N LEU A 226 -30.80 80.72 -11.25
CA LEU A 226 -29.89 81.80 -11.63
C LEU A 226 -30.33 82.60 -12.87
N PRO A 227 -30.79 82.01 -13.99
CA PRO A 227 -31.26 82.76 -15.15
C PRO A 227 -32.50 83.60 -14.84
N LYS A 228 -33.40 83.11 -13.97
CA LYS A 228 -34.60 83.84 -13.58
C LYS A 228 -34.22 85.10 -12.79
N VAL A 229 -33.33 84.97 -11.82
CA VAL A 229 -32.81 86.12 -11.05
C VAL A 229 -32.11 87.13 -11.95
N PHE A 230 -31.34 86.67 -12.94
CA PHE A 230 -30.72 87.56 -13.92
C PHE A 230 -31.75 88.28 -14.81
N GLN A 231 -32.77 87.58 -15.30
CA GLN A 231 -33.87 88.22 -16.04
C GLN A 231 -34.59 89.27 -15.20
N GLU A 232 -34.88 88.96 -13.93
CA GLU A 232 -35.56 89.87 -13.00
C GLU A 232 -34.72 91.12 -12.72
N ARG A 233 -33.40 90.95 -12.51
CA ARG A 233 -32.45 92.06 -12.39
C ARG A 233 -32.42 92.93 -13.64
N ASP A 234 -32.32 92.32 -14.81
CA ASP A 234 -32.22 93.05 -16.08
C ASP A 234 -33.50 93.84 -16.36
N PHE A 235 -34.65 93.25 -16.08
CA PHE A 235 -35.94 93.92 -16.14
C PHE A 235 -36.01 95.13 -15.20
N MET A 236 -35.66 94.98 -13.93
CA MET A 236 -35.63 96.09 -12.96
C MET A 236 -34.68 97.21 -13.39
N TRP A 237 -33.53 96.87 -13.99
CA TRP A 237 -32.57 97.86 -14.47
C TRP A 237 -33.13 98.72 -15.61
N GLU A 238 -33.83 98.10 -16.57
CA GLU A 238 -34.53 98.86 -17.62
C GLU A 238 -35.62 99.77 -17.04
N GLU A 239 -36.35 99.29 -16.04
CA GLU A 239 -37.39 100.09 -15.37
C GLU A 239 -36.79 101.33 -14.67
N VAL A 240 -35.73 101.15 -13.88
CA VAL A 240 -35.00 102.25 -13.24
C VAL A 240 -34.44 103.23 -14.28
N LYS A 241 -33.90 102.72 -15.38
CA LYS A 241 -33.38 103.56 -16.48
C LYS A 241 -34.50 104.39 -17.11
N SER A 242 -35.65 103.79 -17.39
CA SER A 242 -36.83 104.49 -17.92
C SER A 242 -37.31 105.59 -16.97
N TYR A 243 -37.35 105.33 -15.66
CA TYR A 243 -37.72 106.35 -14.67
C TYR A 243 -36.73 107.52 -14.63
N SER A 244 -35.43 107.23 -14.73
CA SER A 244 -34.37 108.27 -14.79
C SER A 244 -34.52 109.17 -16.03
N GLU A 245 -34.73 108.58 -17.19
CA GLU A 245 -34.95 109.31 -18.46
C GLU A 245 -36.23 110.15 -18.39
N MET A 246 -37.33 109.60 -17.85
CA MET A 246 -38.58 110.32 -17.63
C MET A 246 -38.38 111.52 -16.70
N ASN A 247 -37.62 111.35 -15.61
CA ASN A 247 -37.29 112.42 -14.68
C ASN A 247 -36.42 113.52 -15.33
N MET A 248 -35.53 113.20 -16.27
CA MET A 248 -34.78 114.22 -17.01
C MET A 248 -35.69 115.06 -17.93
N MET A 249 -36.69 114.44 -18.54
CA MET A 249 -37.66 115.13 -19.42
C MET A 249 -38.64 116.04 -18.66
N LEU A 250 -38.93 115.74 -17.39
CA LEU A 250 -39.81 116.52 -16.51
C LEU A 250 -39.12 117.70 -15.81
N ASN A 251 -37.78 117.80 -15.88
CA ASN A 251 -36.98 118.86 -15.23
C ASN A 251 -36.55 120.00 -16.18
N TYR A 252 -37.23 120.15 -17.32
CA TYR A 252 -37.18 121.32 -18.21
C TYR A 252 -38.46 122.15 -18.09
#